data_AF-A0A3P9L178-F1
#
_entry.id   AF-A0A3P9L178-F1
#
_cell.length_a   1.000
_cell.length_b   1.000
_cell.length_c   1.000
_cell.angle_alpha   90.00
_cell.angle_beta   90.00
_cell.angle_gamma   90.00
#
_symmetry.space_group_name_H-M   'P 1'
#
loop_
_entity.id
_entity.type
_entity.pdbx_description
1 polymer ?
#
loop_
_entity_poly.entity_id
_entity_poly.type
_entity_poly.pdbx_seq_one_letter_code
_entity_poly.pdbx_strand_id
1 'polypeptide(L)'
;MMWKLAFPLLAALLAVGFGQDPGGGVDANPNDPEVQAALKVAMENYNNASPDIYLYTVMRILRAQIRVSSYRCILSVIIARTVCKKGSMADWCPVFINPNRAKVMIVLINEIKYKSCVLSLKGK
;
A
#
# COMPACT_ATOMS: atom_id res chain seq x y z
N MET A 1 -1.86 -45.14 -44.78
CA MET A 1 -0.95 -44.89 -43.64
C MET A 1 -1.03 -43.40 -43.30
N MET A 2 -1.05 -43.06 -42.01
CA MET A 2 -0.86 -41.70 -41.44
C MET A 2 -2.03 -40.69 -41.53
N TRP A 3 -3.11 -40.96 -40.79
CA TRP A 3 -3.94 -39.91 -40.17
C TRP A 3 -4.21 -40.30 -38.72
N LYS A 4 -3.21 -40.14 -37.86
CA LYS A 4 -3.36 -39.97 -36.42
C LYS A 4 -2.14 -39.18 -35.96
N LEU A 5 -2.29 -38.35 -34.92
CA LEU A 5 -1.24 -37.59 -34.21
C LEU A 5 -1.04 -36.11 -34.59
N ALA A 6 -2.11 -35.36 -34.82
CA ALA A 6 -2.03 -33.88 -34.87
C ALA A 6 -2.66 -33.17 -33.65
N PHE A 7 -3.03 -33.89 -32.58
CA PHE A 7 -3.80 -33.30 -31.47
C PHE A 7 -3.37 -33.77 -30.06
N PRO A 8 -2.11 -33.60 -29.64
CA PRO A 8 -1.89 -33.43 -28.20
C PRO A 8 -1.01 -32.24 -27.81
N LEU A 9 -0.69 -31.32 -28.74
CA LEU A 9 0.18 -30.17 -28.41
C LEU A 9 -0.55 -28.86 -28.08
N LEU A 10 -1.88 -28.78 -28.27
CA LEU A 10 -2.60 -27.51 -28.06
C LEU A 10 -3.15 -27.31 -26.64
N ALA A 11 -3.06 -28.31 -25.75
CA ALA A 11 -3.51 -28.16 -24.36
C ALA A 11 -2.47 -27.50 -23.44
N ALA A 12 -1.19 -27.46 -23.84
CA ALA A 12 -0.12 -26.97 -22.97
C ALA A 12 0.01 -25.44 -22.92
N LEU A 13 -0.64 -24.69 -23.83
CA LEU A 13 -0.48 -23.24 -23.93
C LEU A 13 -1.47 -22.41 -23.09
N LEU A 14 -2.46 -23.04 -22.43
CA LEU A 14 -3.43 -22.32 -21.58
C LEU A 14 -3.04 -22.28 -20.10
N ALA A 15 -1.90 -22.85 -19.71
CA ALA A 15 -1.41 -22.85 -18.33
C ALA A 15 -0.65 -21.56 -17.94
N VAL A 16 -0.88 -20.44 -18.62
CA VAL A 16 -0.53 -19.13 -18.05
C VAL A 16 -1.65 -18.80 -17.06
N GLY A 17 -1.55 -19.39 -15.87
CA GLY A 17 -2.42 -19.06 -14.76
C GLY A 17 -2.37 -17.56 -14.53
N PHE A 18 -3.53 -16.90 -14.62
CA PHE A 18 -3.71 -15.63 -13.94
C PHE A 18 -3.27 -15.88 -12.50
N GLY A 19 -2.19 -15.21 -12.08
CA GLY A 19 -1.72 -15.26 -10.70
C GLY A 19 -2.77 -14.64 -9.80
N GLN A 20 -3.83 -15.39 -9.51
CA GLN A 20 -4.83 -15.03 -8.53
C GLN A 20 -4.12 -15.11 -7.19
N ASP A 21 -3.99 -13.97 -6.50
CA ASP A 21 -3.57 -13.93 -5.09
C ASP A 21 -4.51 -14.87 -4.33
N PRO A 22 -4.01 -16.01 -3.80
CA PRO A 22 -4.86 -17.01 -3.15
C PRO A 22 -5.52 -16.48 -1.87
N GLY A 23 -5.21 -15.26 -1.43
CA GLY A 23 -5.79 -14.58 -0.27
C GLY A 23 -7.01 -13.70 -0.55
N GLY A 24 -7.48 -13.58 -1.80
CA GLY A 24 -8.69 -12.81 -2.13
C GLY A 24 -8.57 -11.29 -1.93
N GLY A 25 -7.35 -10.76 -2.07
CA GLY A 25 -7.11 -9.32 -2.16
C GLY A 25 -7.37 -8.80 -3.56
N VAL A 26 -8.12 -7.71 -3.67
CA VAL A 26 -8.27 -6.97 -4.92
C VAL A 26 -7.32 -5.78 -4.85
N ASP A 27 -6.50 -5.59 -5.89
CA ASP A 27 -5.66 -4.38 -5.98
C ASP A 27 -6.57 -3.15 -6.06
N ALA A 28 -6.33 -2.19 -5.18
CA ALA A 28 -7.06 -0.93 -5.12
C ALA A 28 -6.24 0.16 -5.81
N ASN A 29 -6.92 1.17 -6.37
CA ASN A 29 -6.21 2.28 -6.98
C ASN A 29 -5.59 3.13 -5.85
N PRO A 30 -4.27 3.39 -5.90
CA PRO A 30 -3.59 4.17 -4.86
C PRO A 30 -4.16 5.57 -4.64
N ASN A 31 -4.82 6.14 -5.66
CA ASN A 31 -5.43 7.46 -5.59
C ASN A 31 -6.87 7.44 -5.09
N ASP A 32 -7.42 6.27 -4.78
CA ASP A 32 -8.76 6.17 -4.22
C ASP A 32 -8.83 6.93 -2.89
N PRO A 33 -9.87 7.76 -2.67
CA PRO A 33 -10.00 8.56 -1.45
C PRO A 33 -9.88 7.73 -0.17
N GLU A 34 -10.36 6.49 -0.21
CA GLU A 34 -10.28 5.52 0.89
C GLU A 34 -8.84 5.11 1.20
N VAL A 35 -8.06 4.82 0.16
CA VAL A 35 -6.64 4.45 0.31
C VAL A 35 -5.87 5.62 0.91
N GLN A 36 -6.16 6.84 0.46
CA GLN A 36 -5.56 8.07 0.98
C GLN A 36 -5.95 8.34 2.44
N ALA A 37 -7.22 8.13 2.80
CA ALA A 37 -7.70 8.27 4.18
C ALA A 37 -7.05 7.23 5.11
N ALA A 38 -7.01 5.96 4.69
CA ALA A 38 -6.35 4.89 5.42
C ALA A 38 -4.86 5.18 5.61
N LEU A 39 -4.20 5.69 4.58
CA LEU A 39 -2.79 6.06 4.61
C LEU A 39 -2.52 7.22 5.58
N LYS A 40 -3.40 8.21 5.64
CA LYS A 40 -3.29 9.31 6.61
C LYS A 40 -3.28 8.79 8.05
N VAL A 41 -4.25 7.94 8.41
CA VAL A 41 -4.33 7.32 9.74
C VAL A 41 -3.09 6.46 10.03
N ALA A 42 -2.61 5.70 9.03
CA ALA A 42 -1.39 4.91 9.16
C ALA A 42 -0.17 5.78 9.47
N MET A 43 -0.03 6.91 8.77
CA MET A 43 1.08 7.84 8.98
C MET A 43 1.01 8.57 10.31
N GLU A 44 -0.18 8.92 10.79
CA GLU A 44 -0.37 9.47 12.14
C GLU A 44 0.07 8.46 13.20
N ASN A 45 -0.40 7.21 13.09
CA ASN A 45 -0.01 6.13 14.00
C ASN A 45 1.50 5.84 13.95
N TYR A 46 2.06 5.77 12.74
CA TYR A 46 3.50 5.56 12.55
C TYR A 46 4.32 6.69 13.18
N ASN A 47 3.93 7.94 12.93
CA ASN A 47 4.62 9.09 13.52
C ASN A 47 4.50 9.10 15.04
N ASN A 48 3.34 8.78 15.61
CA ASN A 48 3.16 8.70 17.06
C ASN A 48 4.02 7.60 17.69
N ALA A 49 4.08 6.42 17.07
CA ALA A 49 4.82 5.26 17.60
C ALA A 49 6.34 5.32 17.34
N SER A 50 6.78 5.97 16.26
CA SER A 50 8.19 6.05 15.89
C SER A 50 8.99 6.74 17.01
N PRO A 51 10.19 6.29 17.37
CA PRO A 51 11.04 7.01 18.33
C PRO A 51 11.74 8.25 17.72
N ASP A 52 11.66 8.44 16.40
CA ASP A 52 12.28 9.60 15.74
C ASP A 52 11.62 10.90 16.18
N ILE A 53 12.43 11.95 16.40
CA ILE A 53 11.93 13.28 16.77
C ILE A 53 11.28 14.01 15.59
N TYR A 54 11.55 13.55 14.36
CA TYR A 54 11.02 14.10 13.13
C TYR A 54 9.79 13.33 12.64
N LEU A 55 8.92 14.04 11.93
CA LEU A 55 7.77 13.45 11.24
C LEU A 55 8.21 12.80 9.92
N TYR A 56 7.51 11.73 9.54
CA TYR A 56 7.62 11.06 8.26
C TYR A 56 6.40 11.37 7.40
N THR A 57 6.61 11.46 6.10
CA THR A 57 5.56 11.62 5.08
C THR A 57 5.69 10.54 4.01
N VAL A 58 4.61 10.30 3.27
CA VAL A 58 4.62 9.35 2.15
C VAL A 58 5.24 10.01 0.92
N MET A 59 6.20 9.33 0.30
CA MET A 59 6.75 9.71 -1.00
C MET A 59 6.03 9.01 -2.14
N ARG A 60 5.72 7.72 -1.98
CA ARG A 60 5.13 6.90 -3.05
C ARG A 60 4.40 5.71 -2.46
N ILE A 61 3.25 5.39 -3.04
CA ILE A 61 2.54 4.13 -2.78
C ILE A 61 3.04 3.10 -3.79
N LEU A 62 3.56 1.97 -3.31
CA LEU A 62 4.04 0.88 -4.15
C LEU A 62 2.91 -0.12 -4.45
N ARG A 63 2.06 -0.37 -3.46
CA ARG A 63 0.92 -1.29 -3.60
C ARG A 63 -0.20 -0.91 -2.65
N ALA A 64 -1.43 -0.97 -3.13
CA ALA A 64 -2.62 -0.90 -2.31
C ALA A 64 -3.51 -2.11 -2.62
N GLN A 65 -3.87 -2.86 -1.60
CA GLN A 65 -4.74 -4.02 -1.72
C GLN A 65 -5.83 -3.97 -0.66
N ILE A 66 -7.05 -4.30 -1.04
CA ILE A 66 -8.18 -4.46 -0.13
C ILE A 66 -8.58 -5.92 -0.12
N ARG A 67 -8.53 -6.52 1.08
CA ARG A 67 -9.02 -7.88 1.33
C ARG A 67 -10.40 -7.80 1.93
N VAL A 68 -11.41 -8.03 1.09
CA VAL A 68 -12.83 -8.02 1.49
C VAL A 68 -13.14 -9.17 2.44
N SER A 69 -12.54 -10.34 2.20
CA SER A 69 -12.70 -11.55 3.01
C SER A 69 -12.23 -11.38 4.46
N SER A 70 -11.10 -10.68 4.65
CA SER A 70 -10.48 -10.48 5.97
C SER A 70 -10.70 -9.09 6.55
N TYR A 71 -11.44 -8.23 5.85
CA TYR A 71 -11.64 -6.84 6.25
C TYR A 71 -10.31 -6.13 6.57
N ARG A 72 -9.33 -6.21 5.65
CA ARG A 72 -8.00 -5.58 5.85
C ARG A 72 -7.57 -4.83 4.60
N CYS A 73 -6.93 -3.68 4.82
CA CYS A 73 -6.23 -2.93 3.79
C CYS A 73 -4.71 -3.20 3.96
N ILE A 74 -4.04 -3.62 2.88
CA ILE A 74 -2.59 -3.83 2.84
C ILE A 74 -2.01 -2.72 1.98
N LEU A 75 -1.19 -1.87 2.59
CA LEU A 75 -0.48 -0.80 1.90
C LEU A 75 1.02 -1.04 2.00
N SER A 76 1.71 -0.98 0.87
CA SER A 76 3.16 -0.91 0.80
C SER A 76 3.54 0.48 0.32
N VAL A 77 4.23 1.25 1.16
CA VAL A 77 4.53 2.65 0.91
C VAL A 77 5.99 2.97 1.17
N ILE A 78 6.55 3.88 0.37
CA ILE A 78 7.82 4.54 0.65
C ILE A 78 7.51 5.78 1.46
N ILE A 79 8.11 5.89 2.65
CA ILE A 79 8.06 7.07 3.49
C ILE A 79 9.43 7.71 3.61
N ALA A 80 9.45 9.02 3.84
CA ALA A 80 10.67 9.78 4.08
C ALA A 80 10.53 10.70 5.28
N ARG A 81 11.67 10.87 5.97
CA ARG A 81 11.80 11.81 7.07
C ARG A 81 11.71 13.24 6.58
N THR A 82 10.90 14.04 7.26
CA THR A 82 10.70 15.47 7.02
C THR A 82 11.53 16.32 7.96
N VAL A 83 11.67 17.60 7.64
CA VAL A 83 12.33 18.59 8.52
C VAL A 83 11.49 18.94 9.75
N CYS A 84 10.20 18.61 9.75
CA CYS A 84 9.28 18.91 10.84
C CYS A 84 9.52 18.00 12.03
N LYS A 85 9.51 18.59 13.22
CA LYS A 85 9.59 17.86 14.49
C LYS A 85 8.19 17.54 14.98
N LYS A 86 8.06 16.48 15.77
CA LYS A 86 6.81 16.19 16.48
C LYS A 86 6.41 17.36 17.36
N GLY A 87 5.12 17.71 17.34
CA GLY A 87 4.57 18.85 18.08
C GLY A 87 4.80 20.22 17.42
N SER A 88 5.48 20.31 16.26
CA SER A 88 5.57 21.57 15.53
C SER A 88 4.25 21.89 14.81
N MET A 89 3.78 23.13 14.88
CA MET A 89 2.61 23.63 14.13
C MET A 89 3.00 24.11 12.71
N ALA A 90 3.91 23.38 12.04
CA ALA A 90 4.39 23.78 10.73
C ALA A 90 3.38 23.45 9.63
N ASP A 91 3.01 24.44 8.82
CA ASP A 91 2.08 24.27 7.70
C ASP A 91 2.69 23.48 6.53
N TRP A 92 4.02 23.45 6.44
CA TRP A 92 4.75 22.78 5.36
C TRP A 92 5.90 21.94 5.90
N CYS A 93 5.89 20.65 5.56
CA CYS A 93 6.86 19.66 6.04
C CYS A 93 7.60 18.97 4.88
N PRO A 94 8.60 19.64 4.29
CA PRO A 94 9.40 19.04 3.22
C PRO A 94 10.27 17.90 3.74
N VAL A 95 10.59 16.96 2.84
CA VAL A 95 11.53 15.86 3.11
C VAL A 95 12.96 16.40 3.27
N PHE A 96 13.77 15.72 4.09
CA PHE A 96 15.19 16.05 4.18
C PHE A 96 15.91 15.78 2.86
N ILE A 97 16.55 16.82 2.31
CA ILE A 97 17.40 16.72 1.10
C ILE A 97 18.86 16.40 1.49
N ASN A 98 19.29 16.82 2.68
CA ASN A 98 20.65 16.57 3.15
C ASN A 98 20.88 15.06 3.36
N PRO A 99 21.85 14.42 2.68
CA PRO A 99 22.03 12.97 2.70
C PRO A 99 22.35 12.41 4.10
N ASN A 100 23.05 13.18 4.95
CA ASN A 100 23.38 12.76 6.32
C ASN A 100 22.15 12.74 7.24
N ARG A 101 21.05 13.35 6.80
CA ARG A 101 19.79 13.46 7.53
C ARG A 101 18.60 12.89 6.74
N ALA A 102 18.79 12.47 5.51
CA ALA A 102 17.74 11.82 4.75
C ALA A 102 17.54 10.41 5.32
N LYS A 103 16.28 10.01 5.50
CA LYS A 103 15.94 8.65 5.85
C LYS A 103 14.70 8.26 5.07
N VAL A 104 14.83 7.23 4.25
CA VAL A 104 13.79 6.70 3.37
C VAL A 104 13.64 5.22 3.66
N MET A 105 12.40 4.76 3.77
CA MET A 105 12.12 3.35 4.09
C MET A 105 10.81 2.89 3.47
N ILE A 106 10.73 1.59 3.22
CA ILE A 106 9.51 0.93 2.80
C ILE A 106 8.81 0.42 4.06
N VAL A 107 7.54 0.78 4.22
CA VAL A 107 6.69 0.35 5.34
C VAL A 107 5.52 -0.46 4.79
N LEU A 108 5.29 -1.61 5.41
CA LEU A 108 4.12 -2.45 5.19
C LEU A 108 3.09 -2.14 6.27
N ILE A 109 1.90 -1.73 5.84
CA ILE A 109 0.76 -1.43 6.70
C ILE A 109 -0.25 -2.55 6.47
N ASN A 110 -0.43 -3.43 7.46
CA ASN A 110 -1.17 -4.69 7.34
C ASN A 110 -2.39 -4.82 8.29
N GLU A 111 -2.58 -3.87 9.22
CA GLU A 111 -3.58 -3.98 10.29
C GLU A 111 -4.67 -2.89 10.29
N ILE A 112 -4.87 -2.18 9.19
CA ILE A 112 -6.01 -1.26 9.13
C ILE A 112 -7.29 -2.08 8.97
N LYS A 113 -8.03 -2.25 10.08
CA LYS A 113 -9.36 -2.86 10.08
C LYS A 113 -10.24 -2.12 9.07
N TYR A 114 -10.93 -2.88 8.22
CA TYR A 114 -11.82 -2.40 7.14
C TYR A 114 -12.81 -1.35 7.56
N LYS A 115 -13.26 -1.35 8.82
CA LYS A 115 -14.15 -0.31 9.33
C LYS A 115 -13.54 1.09 9.19
N SER A 116 -12.22 1.25 9.26
CA SER A 116 -11.53 2.53 9.00
C SER A 116 -11.36 2.84 7.50
N CYS A 117 -11.27 1.83 6.62
CA CYS A 117 -11.34 2.01 5.16
C CYS A 117 -12.79 2.34 4.71
N VAL A 118 -13.82 1.75 5.34
CA VAL A 118 -15.25 1.83 4.95
C VAL A 118 -16.08 2.87 5.71
N LEU A 119 -15.70 3.32 6.91
CA LEU A 119 -16.38 4.46 7.54
C LEU A 119 -16.20 5.75 6.75
N SER A 120 -15.13 5.85 5.95
CA SER A 120 -14.96 6.94 4.98
C SER A 120 -15.82 6.77 3.71
N LEU A 121 -16.54 5.65 3.56
CA LEU A 121 -17.35 5.31 2.38
C LEU A 121 -18.85 5.53 2.51
N LYS A 122 -19.37 5.68 3.74
CA LYS A 122 -20.81 5.87 3.98
C LYS A 122 -21.20 7.31 4.30
N GLY A 123 -20.33 8.28 4.01
CA GLY A 123 -20.51 9.70 4.33
C GLY A 123 -20.84 10.61 3.13
N LYS A 124 -21.47 10.08 2.07
CA LYS A 124 -22.13 10.86 1.01
C LYS A 124 -23.51 10.30 0.75
#